data_AF-A0A1G1HIL3-F1
#
_entry.id   AF-A0A1G1HIL3-F1
#
_cell.length_a   1.000
_cell.length_b   1.000
_cell.length_c   1.000
_cell.angle_alpha   90.00
_cell.angle_beta   90.00
_cell.angle_gamma   90.00
#
_symmetry.space_group_name_H-M   'P 1'
#
loop_
_entity.id
_entity.type
_entity.pdbx_description
1 polymer ?
#
loop_
_entity_poly.entity_id
_entity_poly.type
_entity_poly.pdbx_seq_one_letter_code
_entity_poly.pdbx_strand_id
1 'polypeptide(L)'
;MDITDNIFRVTFWNTPRFPVLRRLLSTKKTMSNTEYCKILGLSRHQAYRELKRLVTDGCLKLAGGGRGVNYNAGGRLFPES
;
A
#
# COMPACT_ATOMS: atom_id res chain seq x y z
N MET A 1 -4.12 3.65 22.83
CA MET A 1 -3.58 2.68 21.85
C MET A 1 -4.72 1.76 21.49
N ASP A 2 -5.21 1.82 20.24
CA ASP A 2 -6.34 1.01 19.78
C ASP A 2 -5.86 -0.43 19.52
N ILE A 3 -6.60 -1.43 20.00
CA ILE A 3 -6.28 -2.86 19.80
C ILE A 3 -6.19 -3.19 18.31
N THR A 4 -6.96 -2.49 17.48
CA THR A 4 -6.91 -2.65 16.02
C THR A 4 -5.56 -2.25 15.43
N ASP A 5 -4.93 -1.20 15.95
CA ASP A 5 -3.62 -0.71 15.49
C ASP A 5 -2.50 -1.72 15.80
N ASN A 6 -2.56 -2.36 16.97
CA ASN A 6 -1.57 -3.36 17.40
C ASN A 6 -1.66 -4.67 16.59
N ILE A 7 -2.88 -5.16 16.34
CA ILE A 7 -3.09 -6.34 15.49
C ILE A 7 -2.58 -6.04 14.07
N PHE A 8 -2.88 -4.86 13.51
CA PHE A 8 -2.40 -4.47 12.20
C PHE A 8 -0.87 -4.36 12.11
N ARG A 9 -0.20 -3.82 13.13
CA ARG A 9 1.27 -3.77 13.16
C ARG A 9 1.91 -5.15 13.09
N VAL A 10 1.36 -6.13 13.81
CA VAL A 10 1.94 -7.48 13.85
C VAL A 10 1.58 -8.28 12.60
N THR A 11 0.34 -8.20 12.11
CA THR A 11 -0.11 -9.03 10.98
C THR A 11 0.28 -8.43 9.63
N PHE A 12 0.20 -7.11 9.47
CA PHE A 12 0.37 -6.48 8.16
C PHE A 12 1.84 -6.33 7.73
N TRP A 13 2.71 -5.96 8.67
CA TRP A 13 4.14 -5.85 8.41
C TRP A 13 4.80 -7.21 8.19
N ASN A 14 4.23 -8.29 8.75
CA ASN A 14 4.65 -9.67 8.50
C ASN A 14 3.92 -10.34 7.32
N THR A 15 2.93 -9.69 6.70
CA THR A 15 2.36 -10.26 5.47
C THR A 15 3.39 -10.18 4.34
N PRO A 16 3.53 -11.21 3.49
CA PRO A 16 4.43 -11.19 2.32
C PRO A 16 4.14 -10.07 1.31
N ARG A 17 3.05 -9.31 1.49
CA ARG A 17 2.64 -8.19 0.65
C ARG A 17 3.51 -6.95 0.82
N PHE A 18 4.05 -6.71 2.02
CA PHE A 18 4.82 -5.49 2.29
C PHE A 18 6.17 -5.46 1.55
N PRO A 19 6.97 -6.56 1.53
CA PRO A 19 8.17 -6.62 0.70
C PRO A 19 7.90 -6.44 -0.79
N VAL A 20 6.80 -7.00 -1.31
CA VAL A 20 6.40 -6.87 -2.72
C VAL A 20 6.08 -5.42 -3.06
N LEU A 21 5.29 -4.75 -2.21
CA LEU A 21 4.95 -3.34 -2.39
C LEU A 21 6.20 -2.45 -2.35
N ARG A 22 7.12 -2.70 -1.40
CA ARG A 22 8.38 -1.97 -1.28
C ARG A 22 9.26 -2.15 -2.51
N ARG A 23 9.42 -3.38 -3.01
CA ARG A 23 10.17 -3.68 -4.24
C ARG A 23 9.56 -3.01 -5.46
N LEU A 24 8.24 -3.07 -5.61
CA LEU A 24 7.54 -2.45 -6.72
C LEU A 24 7.76 -0.94 -6.74
N LEU A 25 7.59 -0.28 -5.59
CA LEU A 25 7.70 1.18 -5.49
C LEU A 25 9.14 1.70 -5.47
N SER A 26 10.13 0.85 -5.15
CA SER A 26 11.54 1.17 -5.35
C SER A 26 11.94 1.14 -6.81
N THR A 27 11.38 0.22 -7.61
CA THR A 27 11.67 0.12 -9.04
C THR A 27 10.82 1.09 -9.87
N LYS A 28 9.56 1.27 -9.49
CA LYS A 28 8.59 2.10 -10.19
C LYS A 28 8.03 3.14 -9.22
N LYS A 29 8.29 4.42 -9.46
CA LYS A 29 7.92 5.52 -8.54
C LYS A 29 6.40 5.61 -8.23
N THR A 30 5.56 4.98 -9.04
CA THR A 30 4.10 4.98 -8.89
C THR A 30 3.50 3.61 -9.22
N MET A 31 2.31 3.34 -8.67
CA MET A 31 1.55 2.11 -8.91
C MET A 31 0.05 2.43 -8.98
N SER A 32 -0.67 1.79 -9.89
CA SER A 32 -2.14 1.87 -9.96
C SER A 32 -2.83 0.75 -9.15
N ASN A 33 -4.12 0.93 -8.85
CA ASN A 33 -4.94 -0.14 -8.23
C ASN A 33 -4.96 -1.42 -9.08
N THR A 34 -5.06 -1.29 -10.40
CA THR A 34 -5.08 -2.43 -11.33
C THR A 34 -3.77 -3.23 -11.27
N GLU A 35 -2.63 -2.55 -11.20
CA GLU A 35 -1.33 -3.21 -11.06
C GLU A 35 -1.21 -3.92 -9.72
N TYR A 36 -1.64 -3.26 -8.63
CA TYR A 36 -1.67 -3.86 -7.31
C TYR A 36 -2.54 -5.14 -7.27
N CYS A 37 -3.72 -5.11 -7.90
CA CYS A 37 -4.58 -6.29 -8.04
C CYS A 37 -3.88 -7.43 -8.76
N LYS A 38 -3.25 -7.15 -9.91
CA LYS A 38 -2.58 -8.16 -10.73
C LYS A 38 -1.41 -8.81 -10.00
N ILE A 39 -0.59 -8.00 -9.33
CA ILE A 39 0.61 -8.47 -8.64
C ILE A 39 0.27 -9.33 -7.42
N LEU A 40 -0.78 -8.97 -6.68
CA LEU A 40 -1.17 -9.65 -5.44
C LEU A 40 -2.34 -10.63 -5.60
N GLY A 41 -2.87 -10.81 -6.81
CA GLY A 41 -4.03 -11.67 -7.08
C GLY A 41 -5.30 -11.24 -6.34
N LEU A 42 -5.45 -9.94 -6.07
CA LEU A 42 -6.58 -9.41 -5.30
C LEU A 42 -7.75 -8.99 -6.18
N SER A 43 -8.96 -9.12 -5.66
CA SER A 43 -10.11 -8.45 -6.26
C SER A 43 -9.98 -6.93 -6.12
N ARG A 44 -10.63 -6.19 -7.03
CA ARG A 44 -10.63 -4.71 -7.01
C ARG A 44 -11.13 -4.13 -5.70
N HIS A 45 -12.12 -4.76 -5.06
CA HIS A 45 -12.66 -4.33 -3.77
C HIS A 45 -11.66 -4.54 -2.63
N GLN A 46 -11.00 -5.71 -2.56
CA GLN A 46 -9.96 -5.97 -1.56
C GLN A 46 -8.80 -4.99 -1.72
N ALA A 47 -8.30 -4.84 -2.94
CA ALA A 47 -7.23 -3.90 -3.26
C ALA A 47 -7.60 -2.46 -2.89
N TYR A 48 -8.83 -2.02 -3.18
CA TYR A 48 -9.27 -0.67 -2.82
C TYR A 48 -9.26 -0.45 -1.30
N ARG A 49 -9.78 -1.39 -0.51
CA ARG A 49 -9.76 -1.28 0.96
C ARG A 49 -8.33 -1.26 1.51
N GLU A 50 -7.46 -2.11 0.98
CA GLU A 50 -6.06 -2.20 1.40
C GLU A 50 -5.27 -0.95 1.03
N LEU A 51 -5.40 -0.44 -0.20
CA LEU A 51 -4.75 0.78 -0.65
C LEU A 51 -5.25 2.02 0.09
N LYS A 52 -6.56 2.13 0.34
CA LYS A 52 -7.12 3.22 1.14
C LYS A 52 -6.52 3.23 2.54
N ARG A 53 -6.42 2.05 3.17
CA ARG A 53 -5.81 1.90 4.48
C ARG A 53 -4.32 2.24 4.47
N LEU A 54 -3.57 1.74 3.48
CA LEU A 54 -2.15 2.07 3.31
C LEU A 54 -1.89 3.58 3.15
N VAL A 55 -2.81 4.30 2.51
CA VAL A 55 -2.76 5.77 2.43
C VAL A 55 -3.02 6.40 3.81
N THR A 56 -4.06 5.95 4.52
CA THR A 56 -4.35 6.40 5.89
C THR A 56 -3.20 6.15 6.85
N ASP A 57 -2.56 4.98 6.73
CA ASP A 57 -1.45 4.57 7.59
C ASP A 57 -0.14 5.30 7.24
N GLY A 58 -0.12 6.11 6.16
CA GLY A 58 1.06 6.87 5.71
C GLY A 58 2.10 6.06 4.95
N CYS A 59 1.79 4.82 4.58
CA CYS A 59 2.64 3.95 3.76
C CYS A 59 2.54 4.29 2.27
N LEU A 60 1.40 4.79 1.81
CA LEU A 60 1.20 5.29 0.45
C LEU A 60 0.72 6.73 0.47
N LYS A 61 0.91 7.42 -0.65
CA LYS A 61 0.27 8.71 -0.92
C LYS A 61 -0.39 8.64 -2.29
N LEU A 62 -1.41 9.48 -2.49
CA LEU A 62 -2.08 9.59 -3.79
C LEU A 62 -1.21 10.44 -4.73
N ALA A 63 -0.93 9.92 -5.92
CA ALA A 63 -0.28 10.60 -7.01
C ALA A 63 -1.33 10.86 -8.11
N GLY A 64 -2.03 12.00 -8.01
CA GLY A 64 -3.08 12.44 -8.95
C GLY A 64 -4.50 12.34 -8.40
N GLY A 65 -5.50 12.69 -9.21
CA GLY A 65 -6.93 12.65 -8.86
C GLY A 65 -7.82 12.09 -9.98
N GLY A 66 -8.97 11.51 -9.63
CA GLY A 66 -9.99 11.03 -10.57
C GLY A 66 -9.89 9.53 -10.96
N ARG A 67 -10.42 9.17 -12.14
CA ARG A 67 -10.33 7.80 -12.69
C ARG A 67 -8.90 7.54 -13.14
N GLY A 68 -8.20 6.62 -12.47
CA GLY A 68 -6.78 6.35 -12.73
C GLY A 68 -5.82 6.84 -11.65
N VAL A 69 -6.32 6.98 -10.40
CA VAL A 69 -5.49 7.24 -9.22
C VAL A 69 -4.30 6.28 -9.18
N ASN A 70 -3.11 6.88 -9.13
CA ASN A 70 -1.87 6.19 -8.83
C ASN A 70 -1.48 6.46 -7.37
N TYR A 71 -0.62 5.60 -6.86
CA TYR A 71 -0.09 5.63 -5.51
C TYR A 71 1.44 5.71 -5.61
N ASN A 72 2.04 6.62 -4.85
CA ASN A 72 3.48 6.67 -4.63
C ASN A 72 3.79 6.29 -3.18
N ALA A 73 5.07 6.07 -2.90
CA ALA A 73 5.52 5.71 -1.57
C ALA A 73 5.27 6.84 -0.56
N GLY A 74 4.70 6.47 0.58
CA GLY A 74 4.61 7.32 1.77
C GLY A 74 5.83 7.14 2.68
N GLY A 75 6.04 8.08 3.60
CA GLY A 75 7.22 8.11 4.47
C GLY A 75 7.31 6.92 5.43
N ARG A 76 6.21 6.21 5.70
CA ARG A 76 6.26 4.98 6.52
C ARG A 76 6.60 3.73 5.71
N LEU A 77 6.55 3.76 4.38
CA LEU A 77 6.95 2.62 3.55
C LEU A 77 8.46 2.56 3.35
N PHE A 78 9.09 3.73 3.26
CA PHE A 78 10.53 3.91 3.35
C PHE A 78 10.78 4.91 4.47
N PRO A 79 10.64 4.49 5.75
CA PRO A 79 11.19 5.29 6.83
C PRO A 79 12.70 5.31 6.54
N GLU A 80 13.23 6.49 6.23
CA GLU A 80 14.61 6.80 5.88
C GLU A 80 15.61 5.68 6.27
N SER A 81 16.37 5.20 5.28
CA SER A 81 17.53 4.32 5.49
C SER A 81 18.53 4.93 6.48
#